data_AF-A0A8H5CM79-F1
#
_entry.id   AF-A0A8H5CM79-F1
#
_cell.length_a   1.000
_cell.length_b   1.000
_cell.length_c   1.000
_cell.angle_alpha   90.00
_cell.angle_beta   90.00
_cell.angle_gamma   90.00
#
_symmetry.space_group_name_H-M   'P 1'
#
loop_
_entity.id
_entity.type
_entity.pdbx_description
1 polymer ?
#
loop_
_entity_poly.entity_id
_entity_poly.type
_entity_poly.pdbx_seq_one_letter_code
_entity_poly.pdbx_strand_id
1 'polypeptide(L)'
;MIASPTMRWRIPLIAGNPPQKQAVLLIVDQEPGSMPFVIFGPPGTGKTVTMVEAILQVLTLDSTSRILATAPSNSAADPIASRLAAAGLKSTELFRGYAPSRNKKMKYRRLWSRTRLKQGRDI
;
A
#
# COMPACT_ATOMS: atom_id res chain seq x y z
N MET A 1 -18.27 16.56 -13.29
CA MET A 1 -17.75 15.43 -14.10
C MET A 1 -16.34 15.80 -14.55
N ILE A 2 -15.33 15.50 -13.74
CA ILE A 2 -13.94 15.60 -14.19
C ILE A 2 -13.73 14.34 -15.05
N ALA A 3 -13.44 14.51 -16.34
CA ALA A 3 -13.05 13.40 -17.19
C ALA A 3 -11.84 12.72 -16.55
N SER A 4 -12.01 11.52 -16.01
CA SER A 4 -10.90 10.81 -15.37
C SER A 4 -9.85 10.53 -16.44
N PRO A 5 -8.60 11.02 -16.31
CA PRO A 5 -7.52 10.55 -17.15
C PRO A 5 -7.49 9.03 -17.07
N THR A 6 -7.27 8.35 -18.19
CA THR A 6 -7.33 6.89 -18.30
C THR A 6 -6.47 6.26 -17.19
N MET A 7 -7.11 5.82 -16.10
CA MET A 7 -6.41 5.35 -14.91
C MET A 7 -5.55 4.15 -15.29
N ARG A 8 -4.22 4.31 -15.23
CA ARG A 8 -3.29 3.23 -15.54
C ARG A 8 -3.17 2.31 -14.34
N TRP A 9 -3.74 1.12 -14.46
CA TRP A 9 -3.63 0.07 -13.46
C TRP A 9 -2.18 -0.40 -13.30
N ARG A 10 -1.63 -0.33 -12.09
CA ARG A 10 -0.23 -0.70 -11.80
C ARG A 10 -0.10 -2.21 -11.59
N ILE A 11 -1.13 -2.84 -11.05
CA ILE A 11 -1.18 -4.28 -10.81
C ILE A 11 -2.08 -4.96 -11.86
N PRO A 12 -1.52 -5.79 -12.76
CA PRO A 12 -2.28 -6.44 -13.83
C PRO A 12 -3.46 -7.30 -13.33
N LEU A 13 -3.32 -7.93 -12.16
CA LEU A 13 -4.37 -8.74 -11.55
C LEU A 13 -5.66 -7.95 -11.26
N ILE A 14 -5.52 -6.65 -10.95
CA ILE A 14 -6.68 -5.78 -10.70
C ILE A 14 -7.32 -5.33 -12.01
N ALA A 15 -6.52 -5.08 -13.05
CA ALA A 15 -7.00 -4.54 -14.33
C ALA A 15 -8.10 -5.40 -14.99
N GLY A 16 -8.06 -6.72 -14.77
CA GLY A 16 -9.05 -7.69 -15.26
C GLY A 16 -10.15 -8.06 -14.25
N ASN A 17 -10.23 -7.45 -13.07
CA ASN A 17 -11.17 -7.81 -12.02
C ASN A 17 -12.14 -6.64 -11.71
N PRO A 18 -13.35 -6.62 -12.29
CA PRO A 18 -14.27 -5.48 -12.16
C PRO A 18 -14.64 -5.12 -10.71
N PRO A 19 -14.98 -6.07 -9.81
CA PRO A 19 -15.25 -5.75 -8.40
C PRO A 19 -14.07 -5.07 -7.69
N GLN A 20 -12.84 -5.53 -7.94
CA GLN A 20 -11.66 -4.92 -7.33
C GLN A 20 -11.37 -3.53 -7.93
N LYS A 21 -11.58 -3.33 -9.23
CA LYS A 21 -11.46 -2.01 -9.86
C LYS A 21 -12.46 -1.03 -9.27
N GLN A 22 -13.72 -1.45 -9.12
CA GLN A 22 -14.76 -0.63 -8.52
C GLN A 22 -14.38 -0.24 -7.10
N ALA A 23 -13.87 -1.18 -6.28
CA ALA A 23 -13.39 -0.85 -4.95
C ALA A 23 -12.25 0.18 -4.96
N VAL A 24 -11.28 0.07 -5.87
CA VAL A 24 -10.20 1.06 -6.01
C VAL A 24 -10.76 2.44 -6.40
N LEU A 25 -11.66 2.49 -7.38
CA LEU A 25 -12.27 3.74 -7.82
C LEU A 25 -13.03 4.43 -6.69
N LEU A 26 -13.84 3.67 -5.95
CA LEU A 26 -14.61 4.21 -4.83
C LEU A 26 -13.71 4.76 -3.70
N ILE A 27 -12.57 4.12 -3.43
CA ILE A 27 -11.60 4.60 -2.44
C ILE A 27 -10.93 5.89 -2.89
N VAL A 28 -10.57 5.95 -4.18
CA VAL A 28 -9.85 7.08 -4.77
C VAL A 28 -10.73 8.33 -4.89
N ASP A 29 -12.03 8.13 -5.14
CA ASP A 29 -13.00 9.21 -5.33
C ASP A 29 -13.55 9.78 -4.00
N GLN A 30 -13.02 9.35 -2.84
CA GLN A 30 -13.48 9.85 -1.54
C GLN A 30 -13.02 11.30 -1.31
N GLU A 31 -13.96 12.16 -0.94
CA GLU A 31 -13.67 13.52 -0.50
C GLU A 31 -13.21 13.56 0.98
N PRO A 32 -12.48 14.59 1.41
CA PRO A 32 -12.15 14.80 2.82
C PRO A 32 -13.40 14.79 3.70
N GLY A 33 -13.39 13.98 4.76
CA GLY A 33 -14.54 13.82 5.67
C GLY A 33 -15.52 12.71 5.29
N SER A 34 -15.29 11.99 4.18
CA SER A 34 -16.10 10.83 3.80
C SER A 34 -16.02 9.69 4.83
N MET A 35 -17.05 8.84 4.86
CA MET A 35 -17.11 7.67 5.73
C MET A 35 -16.00 6.66 5.39
N PRO A 36 -15.45 5.92 6.37
CA PRO A 36 -14.46 4.88 6.09
C PRO A 36 -14.95 3.82 5.10
N PHE A 37 -14.12 3.50 4.10
CA PHE A 37 -14.39 2.44 3.14
C PHE A 37 -13.92 1.07 3.65
N VAL A 38 -14.79 0.07 3.60
CA VAL A 38 -14.48 -1.31 4.05
C VAL A 38 -14.38 -2.24 2.86
N ILE A 39 -13.17 -2.78 2.61
CA ILE A 39 -12.99 -3.85 1.63
C ILE A 39 -13.28 -5.20 2.30
N PHE A 40 -14.40 -5.82 1.95
CA PHE A 40 -14.75 -7.15 2.41
C PHE A 40 -14.41 -8.23 1.36
N GLY A 41 -14.11 -9.45 1.82
CA GLY A 41 -13.94 -10.61 0.94
C GLY A 41 -13.34 -11.83 1.66
N PRO A 42 -13.67 -13.06 1.24
CA PRO A 42 -13.07 -14.29 1.76
C PRO A 42 -11.53 -14.31 1.76
N PRO A 43 -10.89 -15.25 2.48
CA PRO A 43 -9.44 -15.46 2.38
C PRO A 43 -9.00 -15.68 0.92
N GLY A 44 -7.83 -15.15 0.54
CA GLY A 44 -7.27 -15.32 -0.81
C GLY A 44 -7.84 -14.40 -1.91
N THR A 45 -8.88 -13.61 -1.64
CA THR A 45 -9.56 -12.75 -2.66
C THR A 45 -8.84 -11.46 -3.03
N GLY A 46 -7.55 -11.35 -2.74
CA GLY A 46 -6.73 -10.22 -3.21
C GLY A 46 -6.94 -8.89 -2.48
N LYS A 47 -7.64 -8.83 -1.34
CA LYS A 47 -7.85 -7.58 -0.55
C LYS A 47 -6.59 -6.72 -0.39
N THR A 48 -5.46 -7.33 -0.01
CA THR A 48 -4.18 -6.62 0.13
C THR A 48 -3.69 -6.04 -1.19
N VAL A 49 -3.90 -6.75 -2.30
CA VAL A 49 -3.52 -6.28 -3.64
C VAL A 49 -4.42 -5.12 -4.07
N THR A 50 -5.73 -5.20 -3.80
CA THR A 50 -6.68 -4.11 -4.03
C THR A 50 -6.29 -2.86 -3.25
N MET A 51 -5.96 -3.00 -1.96
CA MET A 51 -5.50 -1.88 -1.12
C MET A 51 -4.19 -1.28 -1.63
N VAL A 52 -3.22 -2.11 -2.05
CA VAL A 52 -1.97 -1.61 -2.63
C VAL A 52 -2.24 -0.82 -3.91
N GLU A 53 -3.10 -1.32 -4.81
CA GLU A 53 -3.48 -0.58 -6.01
C GLU A 53 -4.12 0.77 -5.65
N ALA A 54 -5.05 0.80 -4.71
CA ALA A 54 -5.69 2.05 -4.26
C ALA A 54 -4.65 3.06 -3.73
N ILE A 55 -3.71 2.63 -2.88
CA ILE A 55 -2.60 3.47 -2.40
C ILE A 55 -1.80 4.05 -3.58
N LEU A 56 -1.47 3.22 -4.57
CA LEU A 56 -0.73 3.66 -5.76
C LEU A 56 -1.51 4.69 -6.58
N GLN A 57 -2.82 4.50 -6.74
CA GLN A 57 -3.67 5.44 -7.46
C GLN A 57 -3.79 6.78 -6.73
N VAL A 58 -4.02 6.77 -5.41
CA VAL A 58 -4.04 8.01 -4.61
C VAL A 58 -2.73 8.79 -4.75
N LEU A 59 -1.58 8.13 -4.60
CA LEU A 59 -0.27 8.78 -4.76
C LEU A 59 0.02 9.27 -6.19
N THR A 60 -0.61 8.66 -7.20
CA THR A 60 -0.46 9.07 -8.60
C THR A 60 -1.32 10.29 -8.93
N LEU A 61 -2.52 10.35 -8.34
CA LEU A 61 -3.46 11.46 -8.55
C LEU A 61 -3.10 12.69 -7.71
N ASP A 62 -2.53 12.48 -6.52
CA ASP A 62 -2.02 13.54 -5.67
C ASP A 62 -0.64 13.17 -5.11
N SER A 63 0.41 13.78 -5.67
CA SER A 63 1.79 13.56 -5.23
C SER A 63 2.11 14.15 -3.84
N THR A 64 1.25 15.01 -3.30
CA THR A 64 1.41 15.62 -1.98
C THR A 64 0.83 14.75 -0.85
N SER A 65 -0.03 13.80 -1.20
CA SER A 65 -0.65 12.86 -0.27
C SER A 65 0.38 12.09 0.57
N ARG A 66 0.02 11.88 1.84
CA ARG A 66 0.79 11.09 2.81
C ARG A 66 -0.09 9.99 3.39
N ILE A 67 0.31 8.75 3.18
CA ILE A 67 -0.51 7.58 3.55
C ILE A 67 0.17 6.82 4.69
N LEU A 68 -0.59 6.57 5.76
CA LEU A 68 -0.21 5.66 6.83
C LEU A 68 -0.92 4.31 6.64
N ALA A 69 -0.16 3.29 6.24
CA ALA A 69 -0.66 1.92 6.14
C ALA A 69 -0.27 1.12 7.39
N THR A 70 -1.27 0.62 8.12
CA THR A 70 -1.08 -0.18 9.33
C THR A 70 -1.60 -1.61 9.13
N ALA A 71 -1.09 -2.52 9.95
CA ALA A 71 -1.57 -3.89 10.02
C ALA A 71 -1.41 -4.40 11.46
N PRO A 72 -2.24 -5.37 11.90
CA PRO A 72 -2.22 -5.86 13.28
C PRO A 72 -0.93 -6.61 13.64
N SER A 73 -0.15 -7.02 12.64
CA SER A 73 1.13 -7.65 12.86
C SER A 73 2.19 -7.17 11.88
N ASN A 74 3.41 -7.32 12.35
CA ASN A 74 4.62 -7.02 11.64
C ASN A 74 4.71 -7.82 10.32
N SER A 75 4.34 -9.10 10.34
CA SER A 75 4.30 -9.98 9.16
C SER A 75 3.17 -9.63 8.20
N ALA A 76 2.03 -9.10 8.68
CA ALA A 76 0.92 -8.67 7.83
C ALA A 76 1.22 -7.35 7.08
N ALA A 77 2.03 -6.47 7.65
CA ALA A 77 2.44 -5.23 6.99
C ALA A 77 3.54 -5.43 5.92
N ASP A 78 4.34 -6.51 6.00
CA ASP A 78 5.41 -6.76 5.04
C ASP A 78 4.90 -6.97 3.59
N PRO A 79 3.83 -7.75 3.35
CA PRO A 79 3.17 -7.85 2.04
C PRO A 79 2.78 -6.52 1.40
N ILE A 80 2.36 -5.53 2.20
CA ILE A 80 1.94 -4.20 1.73
C ILE A 80 3.18 -3.45 1.26
N ALA A 81 4.16 -3.27 2.16
CA ALA A 81 5.38 -2.53 1.87
C ALA A 81 6.20 -3.17 0.75
N SER A 82 6.29 -4.50 0.70
CA SER A 82 7.02 -5.23 -0.34
C SER A 82 6.42 -4.99 -1.72
N ARG A 83 5.09 -4.98 -1.84
CA ARG A 83 4.39 -4.71 -3.10
C ARG A 83 4.53 -3.26 -3.54
N LEU A 84 4.42 -2.31 -2.61
CA LEU A 84 4.66 -0.89 -2.90
C LEU A 84 6.10 -0.64 -3.39
N ALA A 85 7.09 -1.27 -2.74
CA ALA A 85 8.48 -1.22 -3.18
C ALA A 85 8.67 -1.85 -4.58
N ALA A 86 8.03 -3.00 -4.84
CA ALA A 86 8.09 -3.67 -6.15
C ALA A 86 7.38 -2.87 -7.26
N ALA A 87 6.37 -2.08 -6.90
CA ALA A 87 5.68 -1.17 -7.80
C ALA A 87 6.48 0.11 -8.12
N GLY A 88 7.71 0.25 -7.59
CA GLY A 88 8.64 1.31 -7.96
C GLY A 88 8.75 2.46 -6.96
N LEU A 89 8.12 2.39 -5.79
CA LEU A 89 8.32 3.43 -4.76
C LEU A 89 9.77 3.41 -4.26
N LYS A 90 10.40 4.58 -4.30
CA LYS A 90 11.78 4.81 -3.86
C LYS A 90 11.89 4.72 -2.35
N SER A 91 13.11 4.57 -1.84
CA SER A 91 13.36 4.55 -0.39
C SER A 91 13.08 5.88 0.30
N THR A 92 13.02 6.99 -0.46
CA THR A 92 12.62 8.32 0.02
C THR A 92 11.11 8.49 0.12
N GLU A 93 10.33 7.65 -0.56
CA GLU A 93 8.86 7.74 -0.65
C GLU A 93 8.17 6.70 0.23
N LEU A 94 8.84 5.58 0.50
CA LEU A 94 8.30 4.47 1.29
C LEU A 94 9.17 4.18 2.50
N PHE A 95 8.59 4.34 3.68
CA PHE A 95 9.18 3.97 4.96
C PHE A 95 8.43 2.79 5.59
N ARG A 96 9.18 1.76 6.01
CA ARG A 96 8.65 0.61 6.77
C ARG A 96 9.10 0.70 8.22
N GLY A 97 8.16 1.05 9.10
CA GLY A 97 8.36 1.06 10.55
C GLY A 97 8.27 -0.35 11.15
N TYR A 98 9.37 -0.84 11.71
CA TYR A 98 9.41 -2.10 12.45
C TYR A 98 9.43 -1.85 13.95
N ALA A 99 8.73 -2.70 14.72
CA ALA A 99 8.86 -2.71 16.17
C ALA A 99 10.29 -3.14 16.59
N PRO A 100 10.86 -2.57 17.67
CA PRO A 100 12.22 -2.90 18.13
C PRO A 100 12.42 -4.38 18.48
N SER A 101 11.38 -5.03 19.00
CA SER A 101 11.38 -6.45 19.39
C SER A 101 11.47 -7.43 18.21
N ARG A 102 11.48 -6.95 16.96
CA ARG A 102 11.48 -7.83 15.79
C ARG A 102 12.85 -8.49 15.58
N ASN A 103 12.84 -9.82 15.51
CA ASN A 103 14.02 -10.60 15.15
C ASN A 103 14.60 -10.16 13.80
N LYS A 104 15.90 -9.83 13.80
CA LYS A 104 16.66 -9.27 12.66
C LYS A 104 16.85 -10.26 11.49
N LYS A 105 16.43 -11.52 11.61
CA LYS A 105 16.34 -12.49 10.51
C LYS A 105 15.23 -12.09 9.52
N MET A 106 15.47 -11.04 8.74
CA MET A 106 14.49 -10.43 7.84
C MET A 106 14.21 -11.33 6.63
N LYS A 107 12.97 -11.82 6.50
CA LYS A 107 12.52 -12.58 5.32
C LYS A 107 12.42 -11.73 4.02
N TYR A 108 12.36 -10.41 4.14
CA TYR A 108 12.18 -9.48 3.01
C TYR A 108 13.40 -8.55 2.82
N ARG A 109 14.52 -9.11 2.32
CA ARG A 109 15.78 -8.35 2.06
C ARG A 109 15.56 -7.03 1.29
N ARG A 110 14.57 -6.98 0.40
CA ARG A 110 14.25 -5.79 -0.42
C ARG A 110 13.73 -4.60 0.40
N LEU A 111 13.23 -4.84 1.62
CA LEU A 111 12.76 -3.78 2.51
C LEU A 111 13.89 -3.20 3.36
N TRP A 112 15.08 -3.80 3.40
CA TRP A 112 16.17 -3.37 4.26
C TRP A 112 16.57 -1.90 4.07
N SER A 113 16.58 -1.42 2.82
CA SER A 113 16.89 -0.02 2.49
C SER A 113 15.81 0.98 2.91
N ARG A 114 14.65 0.51 3.35
CA ARG A 114 13.45 1.31 3.63
C ARG A 114 13.08 1.33 5.11
N THR A 115 14.03 1.02 5.99
CA THR A 115 13.80 0.86 7.43
C THR A 115 14.86 1.59 8.23
N ARG A 116 14.51 2.01 9.46
CA ARG A 116 15.46 2.63 10.40
C ARG A 116 16.36 1.61 11.12
N LEU A 117 16.11 0.31 11.01
CA LEU A 117 16.93 -0.75 11.64
C LEU A 117 18.40 -0.75 11.16
N LYS A 118 18.73 -0.01 10.09
CA LYS A 118 20.10 0.22 9.63
C LYS A 118 20.98 1.01 10.61
N GLN A 119 20.39 1.84 11.48
CA GLN A 119 21.16 2.85 12.20
C GLN A 119 21.60 2.47 13.62
N GLY A 120 21.27 1.27 14.13
CA GLY A 120 21.65 0.90 15.50
C GLY A 120 21.11 1.83 16.60
N ARG A 121 20.25 2.79 16.25
CA ARG A 121 19.48 3.60 17.18
C ARG A 121 18.23 2.82 17.51
N ASP A 122 18.41 1.89 18.43
CA ASP A 122 17.33 1.48 19.30
C ASP A 122 16.80 2.76 19.99
N ILE A 123 15.47 2.87 20.08
CA ILE A 123 14.78 3.94 20.80
C ILE A 123 15.29 4.05 22.24
#